data_AF-A0AA43V357-F1
#
_entry.id   AF-A0AA43V357-F1
#
_cell.length_a   1.000
_cell.length_b   1.000
_cell.length_c   1.000
_cell.angle_alpha   90.00
_cell.angle_beta   90.00
_cell.angle_gamma   90.00
#
_symmetry.space_group_name_H-M   'P 1'
#
loop_
_entity.id
_entity.type
_entity.pdbx_description
1 polymer ?
#
loop_
_entity_poly.entity_id
_entity_poly.type
_entity_poly.pdbx_seq_one_letter_code
_entity_poly.pdbx_strand_id
1 'polypeptide(L)'
;STNPYTIDIIMNKDALQGEVDRRIQQADYTFASLDIFNALKRRAQTILDENRNNVPLDQRVSQADIDTLTNQMQHTLIRSVDAENAVNQKADQMQDLINQNDELTDEEKQAANQIIEEHKGNIIGDIGDQTTGDGVTRIKDQGIQTLSGDTATPVVKPNAKKAIRDKAAKQREIINNTPDATQDEIQDALNQLTTDETDAID
;
A
#
# COMPACT_ATOMS: atom_id res chain seq x y z
N SER A 1 -59.78 -34.84 -23.16
CA SER A 1 -59.22 -33.75 -22.35
C SER A 1 -58.28 -34.39 -21.34
N THR A 2 -56.98 -34.35 -21.62
CA THR A 2 -55.93 -34.87 -20.75
C THR A 2 -55.00 -33.71 -20.47
N ASN A 3 -54.94 -33.31 -19.20
CA ASN A 3 -54.10 -32.23 -18.68
C ASN A 3 -52.70 -32.29 -19.32
N PRO A 4 -52.21 -31.24 -19.98
CA PRO A 4 -50.80 -31.14 -20.27
C PRO A 4 -50.10 -30.99 -18.91
N TYR A 5 -49.22 -31.93 -18.58
CA TYR A 5 -48.41 -31.86 -17.38
C TYR A 5 -47.64 -30.54 -17.38
N THR A 6 -48.07 -29.58 -16.56
CA THR A 6 -47.26 -28.44 -16.18
C THR A 6 -46.16 -29.01 -15.28
N ILE A 7 -45.00 -29.31 -15.85
CA ILE A 7 -43.81 -29.56 -15.04
C ILE A 7 -43.48 -28.20 -14.42
N ASP A 8 -43.79 -28.05 -13.14
CA ASP A 8 -43.20 -26.97 -12.35
C ASP A 8 -41.70 -27.25 -12.30
N ILE A 9 -40.96 -26.69 -13.27
CA ILE A 9 -39.52 -26.62 -13.19
C ILE A 9 -39.26 -25.64 -12.04
N ILE A 10 -38.98 -26.19 -10.85
CA ILE A 10 -38.54 -25.41 -9.69
C ILE A 10 -37.19 -24.81 -10.09
N MET A 11 -37.22 -23.58 -10.58
CA MET A 11 -36.01 -22.87 -10.96
C MET A 11 -35.37 -22.28 -9.71
N ASN A 12 -34.05 -22.35 -9.56
CA ASN A 12 -33.30 -21.78 -8.43
C ASN A 12 -33.16 -20.25 -8.52
N LYS A 13 -34.22 -19.57 -8.96
CA LYS A 13 -34.27 -18.11 -9.10
C LYS A 13 -34.28 -17.41 -7.73
N ASP A 14 -34.76 -18.07 -6.69
CA ASP A 14 -34.75 -17.51 -5.33
C ASP A 14 -33.32 -17.37 -4.77
N ALA A 15 -32.44 -18.37 -4.96
CA ALA A 15 -31.04 -18.24 -4.57
C ALA A 15 -30.31 -17.18 -5.40
N LEU A 16 -30.59 -17.13 -6.71
CA LEU A 16 -30.05 -16.11 -7.60
C LEU A 16 -30.48 -14.69 -7.17
N GLN A 17 -31.74 -14.51 -6.78
CA GLN A 17 -32.26 -13.26 -6.22
C GLN A 17 -31.53 -12.90 -4.92
N GLY A 18 -31.28 -13.88 -4.05
CA GLY A 18 -30.48 -13.70 -2.84
C GLY A 18 -29.07 -13.15 -3.10
N GLU A 19 -28.38 -13.66 -4.13
CA GLU A 19 -27.06 -13.14 -4.53
C GLU A 19 -27.13 -11.74 -5.15
N VAL A 20 -28.20 -11.42 -5.89
CA VAL A 20 -28.44 -10.06 -6.42
C VAL A 20 -28.67 -9.07 -5.29
N ASP A 21 -29.44 -9.45 -4.27
CA ASP A 21 -29.78 -8.58 -3.13
C ASP A 21 -28.67 -8.50 -2.07
N ARG A 22 -27.62 -9.32 -2.22
CA ARG A 22 -26.48 -9.35 -1.31
C ARG A 22 -25.85 -7.95 -1.16
N ARG A 23 -25.82 -7.46 0.07
CA ARG A 23 -25.14 -6.21 0.43
C ARG A 23 -23.68 -6.51 0.70
N ILE A 24 -22.79 -5.81 0.01
CA ILE A 24 -21.34 -5.94 0.17
C ILE A 24 -20.72 -4.59 0.50
N GLN A 25 -19.72 -4.58 1.37
CA GLN A 25 -18.86 -3.43 1.59
C GLN A 25 -17.80 -3.45 0.48
N GLN A 26 -17.95 -2.58 -0.53
CA GLN A 26 -17.08 -2.63 -1.72
C GLN A 26 -15.60 -2.47 -1.35
N ALA A 27 -15.28 -1.60 -0.39
CA ALA A 27 -13.90 -1.38 0.06
C ALA A 27 -13.19 -2.62 0.64
N ASP A 28 -13.90 -3.72 0.92
CA ASP A 28 -13.30 -4.94 1.44
C ASP A 28 -12.65 -5.82 0.35
N TYR A 29 -12.95 -5.57 -0.93
CA TYR A 29 -12.67 -6.47 -2.04
C TYR A 29 -11.83 -5.81 -3.13
N THR A 30 -11.10 -6.62 -3.88
CA THR A 30 -10.34 -6.16 -5.06
C THR A 30 -11.28 -5.52 -6.09
N PHE A 31 -10.85 -4.43 -6.73
CA PHE A 31 -11.60 -3.75 -7.78
C PHE A 31 -11.96 -4.72 -8.92
N ALA A 32 -11.01 -5.56 -9.34
CA ALA A 32 -11.22 -6.53 -10.40
C ALA A 32 -12.31 -7.57 -10.04
N SER A 33 -12.34 -8.07 -8.79
CA SER A 33 -13.36 -9.04 -8.39
C SER A 33 -14.75 -8.41 -8.26
N LEU A 34 -14.84 -7.14 -7.84
CA LEU A 34 -16.09 -6.39 -7.79
C LEU A 34 -16.66 -6.15 -9.19
N ASP A 35 -15.82 -5.81 -10.17
CA ASP A 35 -16.26 -5.59 -11.55
C ASP A 35 -16.87 -6.86 -12.15
N ILE A 36 -16.22 -8.01 -11.91
CA ILE A 36 -16.76 -9.31 -12.32
C ILE A 36 -18.08 -9.59 -11.59
N PHE A 37 -18.13 -9.40 -10.27
CA PHE A 37 -19.35 -9.63 -9.49
C PHE A 37 -20.51 -8.74 -9.96
N ASN A 38 -20.27 -7.48 -10.28
CA ASN A 38 -21.27 -6.55 -10.80
C ASN A 38 -21.74 -6.92 -12.22
N ALA A 39 -20.86 -7.48 -13.05
CA ALA A 39 -21.26 -8.04 -14.35
C ALA A 39 -22.17 -9.27 -14.17
N LEU A 40 -21.83 -10.18 -13.24
CA LEU A 40 -22.67 -11.33 -12.91
C LEU A 40 -24.03 -10.90 -12.35
N LYS A 41 -24.06 -9.89 -11.48
CA LYS A 41 -25.30 -9.32 -10.93
C LYS A 41 -26.23 -8.77 -12.02
N ARG A 42 -25.69 -8.10 -13.06
CA ARG A 42 -26.50 -7.63 -14.21
C ARG A 42 -27.08 -8.81 -15.03
N ARG A 43 -26.28 -9.86 -15.25
CA ARG A 43 -26.75 -11.08 -15.91
C ARG A 43 -27.86 -11.77 -15.09
N ALA A 44 -27.67 -11.87 -13.79
CA ALA A 44 -28.64 -12.44 -12.86
C ALA A 44 -29.97 -11.66 -12.91
N GLN A 45 -29.90 -10.33 -12.87
CA GLN A 45 -31.09 -9.48 -12.98
C GLN A 45 -31.87 -9.72 -14.29
N THR A 46 -31.16 -9.90 -15.41
CA THR A 46 -31.80 -10.21 -16.71
C THR A 46 -32.59 -11.51 -16.66
N ILE A 47 -32.06 -12.54 -15.98
CA ILE A 47 -32.72 -13.85 -15.80
C ILE A 47 -33.93 -13.75 -14.88
N LEU A 48 -33.82 -12.97 -13.82
CA LEU A 48 -34.91 -12.74 -12.86
C LEU A 48 -36.09 -12.00 -13.53
N ASP A 49 -35.79 -11.08 -14.46
CA ASP A 49 -36.77 -10.31 -15.20
C ASP A 49 -37.43 -11.07 -16.38
N GLU A 50 -37.01 -12.30 -16.71
CA GLU A 50 -37.60 -13.09 -17.82
C GLU A 50 -39.13 -13.25 -17.71
N ASN A 51 -39.64 -13.44 -16.48
CA ASN A 51 -41.08 -13.51 -16.22
C ASN A 51 -41.77 -12.19 -16.53
N ARG A 52 -41.20 -11.09 -16.06
CA ARG A 52 -41.70 -9.73 -16.27
C ARG A 52 -41.67 -9.34 -17.75
N ASN A 53 -40.67 -9.83 -18.48
CA ASN A 53 -40.44 -9.57 -19.90
C ASN A 53 -41.19 -10.55 -20.82
N ASN A 54 -42.05 -11.42 -20.27
CA ASN A 54 -42.81 -12.41 -21.03
C ASN A 54 -41.94 -13.31 -21.93
N VAL A 55 -40.73 -13.66 -21.49
CA VAL A 55 -39.83 -14.56 -22.24
C VAL A 55 -40.50 -15.94 -22.38
N PRO A 56 -40.69 -16.48 -23.61
CA PRO A 56 -41.27 -17.80 -23.85
C PRO A 56 -40.51 -18.90 -23.09
N LEU A 57 -41.24 -19.90 -22.58
CA LEU A 57 -40.66 -20.94 -21.70
C LEU A 57 -39.49 -21.70 -22.35
N ASP A 58 -39.58 -21.95 -23.65
CA ASP A 58 -38.56 -22.62 -24.47
C ASP A 58 -37.32 -21.74 -24.77
N GLN A 59 -37.37 -20.45 -24.45
CA GLN A 59 -36.27 -19.48 -24.61
C GLN A 59 -35.63 -19.05 -23.29
N ARG A 60 -36.13 -19.53 -22.15
CA ARG A 60 -35.61 -19.17 -20.83
C ARG A 60 -34.28 -19.84 -20.53
N VAL A 61 -33.47 -19.18 -19.72
CA VAL A 61 -32.22 -19.74 -19.23
C VAL A 61 -32.48 -21.03 -18.44
N SER A 62 -31.65 -22.04 -18.69
CA SER A 62 -31.81 -23.36 -18.10
C SER A 62 -31.50 -23.36 -16.60
N GLN A 63 -32.01 -24.37 -15.89
CA GLN A 63 -31.71 -24.53 -14.46
C GLN A 63 -30.21 -24.68 -14.19
N ALA A 64 -29.50 -25.44 -15.03
CA ALA A 64 -28.06 -25.64 -14.90
C ALA A 64 -27.26 -24.33 -15.06
N ASP A 65 -27.71 -23.44 -15.95
CA ASP A 65 -27.08 -22.13 -16.14
C ASP A 65 -27.36 -21.18 -14.96
N ILE A 66 -28.56 -21.25 -14.38
CA ILE A 66 -28.93 -20.50 -13.16
C ILE A 66 -28.05 -20.95 -11.99
N ASP A 67 -27.86 -22.25 -11.82
CA ASP A 67 -27.01 -22.80 -10.76
C ASP A 67 -25.54 -22.43 -10.96
N THR A 68 -25.05 -22.48 -12.20
CA THR A 68 -23.70 -22.05 -12.55
C THR A 68 -23.48 -20.57 -12.21
N LEU A 69 -24.42 -19.70 -12.59
CA LEU A 69 -24.33 -18.26 -12.30
C LEU A 69 -24.38 -17.98 -10.79
N THR A 70 -25.26 -18.66 -10.07
CA THR A 70 -25.37 -18.54 -8.60
C THR A 70 -24.05 -18.93 -7.94
N ASN A 71 -23.45 -20.07 -8.35
CA ASN A 71 -22.17 -20.51 -7.83
C ASN A 71 -21.04 -19.52 -8.15
N GLN A 72 -21.01 -18.95 -9.37
CA GLN A 72 -20.04 -17.91 -9.73
C GLN A 72 -20.17 -16.70 -8.80
N MET A 73 -21.39 -16.18 -8.59
CA MET A 73 -21.62 -15.02 -7.70
C MET A 73 -21.17 -15.26 -6.25
N GLN A 74 -21.28 -16.50 -5.77
CA GLN A 74 -20.86 -16.90 -4.43
C GLN A 74 -19.34 -16.86 -4.23
N HIS A 75 -18.56 -17.18 -5.26
CA HIS A 75 -17.11 -17.38 -5.16
C HIS A 75 -16.26 -16.34 -5.90
N THR A 76 -16.87 -15.34 -6.54
CA THR A 76 -16.15 -14.34 -7.35
C THR A 76 -15.36 -13.34 -6.51
N LEU A 77 -15.89 -12.91 -5.35
CA LEU A 77 -15.32 -11.81 -4.59
C LEU A 77 -14.02 -12.20 -3.88
N ILE A 78 -12.98 -11.37 -4.03
CA ILE A 78 -11.65 -11.57 -3.43
C ILE A 78 -11.38 -10.43 -2.45
N ARG A 79 -11.10 -10.75 -1.18
CA ARG A 79 -10.83 -9.74 -0.14
C ARG A 79 -9.45 -9.11 -0.34
N SER A 80 -9.36 -7.79 -0.21
CA SER A 80 -8.11 -7.02 -0.30
C SER A 80 -7.74 -6.28 0.99
N VAL A 81 -8.71 -6.00 1.86
CA VAL A 81 -8.55 -5.11 3.02
C VAL A 81 -7.39 -5.48 3.95
N ASP A 82 -7.18 -6.77 4.24
CA ASP A 82 -6.09 -7.20 5.13
C ASP A 82 -4.71 -6.98 4.48
N ALA A 83 -4.64 -7.15 3.16
CA ALA A 83 -3.42 -6.91 2.39
C ALA A 83 -3.11 -5.42 2.28
N GLU A 84 -4.12 -4.60 1.97
CA GLU A 84 -3.99 -3.13 1.92
C GLU A 84 -3.58 -2.56 3.29
N ASN A 85 -4.18 -3.06 4.38
CA ASN A 85 -3.82 -2.66 5.74
C ASN A 85 -2.36 -3.01 6.08
N ALA A 86 -1.89 -4.20 5.70
CA ALA A 86 -0.50 -4.60 5.92
C ALA A 86 0.49 -3.70 5.16
N VAL A 87 0.14 -3.31 3.93
CA VAL A 87 0.94 -2.39 3.10
C VAL A 87 0.96 -0.99 3.70
N ASN A 88 -0.20 -0.47 4.14
CA ASN A 88 -0.29 0.83 4.82
C ASN A 88 0.55 0.85 6.11
N GLN A 89 0.38 -0.14 6.98
CA GLN A 89 1.17 -0.25 8.22
C GLN A 89 2.67 -0.30 7.96
N LYS A 90 3.08 -0.99 6.89
CA LYS A 90 4.50 -1.05 6.52
C LYS A 90 5.01 0.30 6.02
N ALA A 91 4.25 1.00 5.19
CA ALA A 91 4.63 2.33 4.72
C ALA A 91 4.77 3.32 5.88
N ASP A 92 3.79 3.35 6.80
CA ASP A 92 3.81 4.19 8.00
C ASP A 92 5.08 3.90 8.84
N GLN A 93 5.40 2.61 9.05
CA GLN A 93 6.62 2.21 9.76
C GLN A 93 7.89 2.78 9.12
N MET A 94 7.99 2.74 7.79
CA MET A 94 9.18 3.22 7.09
C MET A 94 9.29 4.75 7.13
N GLN A 95 8.16 5.46 7.02
CA GLN A 95 8.10 6.92 7.18
C GLN A 95 8.50 7.35 8.58
N ASP A 96 8.05 6.64 9.62
CA ASP A 96 8.45 6.90 10.99
C ASP A 96 9.96 6.77 11.18
N LEU A 97 10.58 5.72 10.63
CA LEU A 97 12.03 5.53 10.67
C LEU A 97 12.79 6.68 9.98
N ILE A 98 12.28 7.17 8.85
CA ILE A 98 12.87 8.32 8.14
C ILE A 98 12.71 9.61 8.95
N ASN A 99 11.51 9.85 9.48
CA ASN A 99 11.18 11.08 10.18
C ASN A 99 11.92 11.21 11.52
N GLN A 100 12.19 10.09 12.19
CA GLN A 100 12.97 10.02 13.43
C GLN A 100 14.49 10.11 13.21
N ASN A 101 14.98 10.05 11.96
CA ASN A 101 16.40 10.18 11.70
C ASN A 101 16.84 11.66 11.71
N ASP A 102 17.50 12.07 12.79
CA ASP A 102 17.96 13.45 13.00
C ASP A 102 19.17 13.85 12.15
N GLU A 103 19.85 12.89 11.52
CA GLU A 103 20.94 13.17 10.58
C GLU A 103 20.43 13.51 9.17
N LEU A 104 19.17 13.19 8.86
CA LEU A 104 18.53 13.65 7.62
C LEU A 104 18.13 15.12 7.74
N THR A 105 18.23 15.82 6.61
CA THR A 105 17.58 17.10 6.37
C THR A 105 16.11 16.92 6.03
N ASP A 106 15.33 17.98 6.12
CA ASP A 106 13.90 17.95 5.80
C ASP A 106 13.68 17.60 4.32
N GLU A 107 14.56 18.07 3.42
CA GLU A 107 14.51 17.75 1.99
C GLU A 107 14.80 16.26 1.73
N GLU A 108 15.79 15.67 2.40
CA GLU A 108 16.08 14.24 2.28
C GLU A 108 14.93 13.39 2.83
N LYS A 109 14.31 13.80 3.95
CA LYS A 109 13.11 13.14 4.51
C LYS A 109 11.93 13.21 3.54
N GLN A 110 11.66 14.40 3.00
CA GLN A 110 10.54 14.61 2.07
C GLN A 110 10.69 13.74 0.82
N ALA A 111 11.89 13.72 0.22
CA ALA A 111 12.16 12.91 -0.97
C ALA A 111 11.94 11.41 -0.70
N ALA A 112 12.43 10.90 0.43
CA ALA A 112 12.26 9.50 0.78
C ALA A 112 10.80 9.13 1.10
N ASN A 113 10.07 9.99 1.83
CA ASN A 113 8.66 9.78 2.12
C ASN A 113 7.80 9.79 0.86
N GLN A 114 8.14 10.63 -0.14
CA GLN A 114 7.44 10.65 -1.43
C GLN A 114 7.58 9.32 -2.18
N ILE A 115 8.79 8.73 -2.19
CA ILE A 115 9.04 7.43 -2.81
C ILE A 115 8.20 6.34 -2.13
N ILE A 116 8.13 6.34 -0.79
CA ILE A 116 7.31 5.40 -0.03
C ILE A 116 5.83 5.51 -0.41
N GLU A 117 5.29 6.74 -0.48
CA GLU A 117 3.89 6.96 -0.85
C GLU A 117 3.59 6.50 -2.29
N GLU A 118 4.51 6.74 -3.22
CA GLU A 118 4.39 6.27 -4.60
C GLU A 118 4.35 4.74 -4.66
N HIS A 119 5.31 4.07 -4.03
CA HIS A 119 5.33 2.61 -3.97
C HIS A 119 4.09 2.04 -3.29
N LYS A 120 3.66 2.61 -2.15
CA LYS A 120 2.44 2.22 -1.44
C LYS A 120 1.22 2.29 -2.36
N GLY A 121 1.05 3.41 -3.08
CA GLY A 121 -0.06 3.61 -4.01
C GLY A 121 -0.05 2.57 -5.14
N ASN A 122 1.11 2.32 -5.74
CA ASN A 122 1.26 1.31 -6.79
C ASN A 122 0.92 -0.11 -6.29
N ILE A 123 1.42 -0.49 -5.11
CA ILE A 123 1.15 -1.80 -4.52
C ILE A 123 -0.35 -1.99 -4.22
N ILE A 124 -1.01 -0.97 -3.65
CA ILE A 124 -2.46 -1.03 -3.38
C ILE A 124 -3.26 -1.16 -4.67
N GLY A 125 -2.87 -0.43 -5.72
CA GLY A 125 -3.44 -0.59 -7.06
C GLY A 125 -3.30 -2.03 -7.57
N ASP A 126 -2.07 -2.56 -7.52
CA ASP A 126 -1.77 -3.92 -7.98
C ASP A 126 -2.54 -5.00 -7.18
N ILE A 127 -2.77 -4.80 -5.88
CA ILE A 127 -3.65 -5.66 -5.04
C ILE A 127 -5.08 -5.60 -5.56
N GLY A 128 -5.59 -4.39 -5.82
CA GLY A 128 -6.93 -4.15 -6.33
C GLY A 128 -7.21 -4.77 -7.70
N ASP A 129 -6.17 -4.96 -8.52
CA ASP A 129 -6.26 -5.58 -9.84
C ASP A 129 -6.27 -7.12 -9.80
N GLN A 130 -6.04 -7.74 -8.64
CA GLN A 130 -5.97 -9.20 -8.55
C GLN A 130 -7.36 -9.87 -8.62
N THR A 131 -7.43 -10.97 -9.38
CA THR A 131 -8.62 -11.82 -9.51
C THR A 131 -8.53 -13.12 -8.70
N THR A 132 -7.47 -13.31 -7.91
CA THR A 132 -7.27 -14.49 -7.06
C THR A 132 -6.72 -14.11 -5.69
N GLY A 133 -7.05 -14.89 -4.66
CA GLY A 133 -6.52 -14.69 -3.30
C GLY A 133 -5.00 -14.88 -3.21
N ASP A 134 -4.47 -15.84 -3.97
CA ASP A 134 -3.02 -16.06 -4.08
C ASP A 134 -2.31 -14.86 -4.72
N GLY A 135 -2.93 -14.25 -5.73
CA GLY A 135 -2.45 -13.02 -6.36
C GLY A 135 -2.35 -11.89 -5.34
N VAL A 136 -3.41 -11.65 -4.56
CA VAL A 136 -3.42 -10.63 -3.49
C VAL A 136 -2.28 -10.88 -2.49
N THR A 137 -2.12 -12.12 -2.04
CA THR A 137 -1.07 -12.48 -1.07
C THR A 137 0.32 -12.24 -1.65
N ARG A 138 0.55 -12.66 -2.90
CA ARG A 138 1.83 -12.47 -3.60
C ARG A 138 2.18 -11.00 -3.76
N ILE A 139 1.26 -10.16 -4.23
CA ILE A 139 1.50 -8.73 -4.40
C ILE A 139 1.77 -8.07 -3.05
N LYS A 140 0.98 -8.39 -2.02
CA LYS A 140 1.20 -7.88 -0.66
C LYS A 140 2.59 -8.22 -0.14
N ASP A 141 3.03 -9.48 -0.25
CA ASP A 141 4.36 -9.89 0.23
C ASP A 141 5.49 -9.19 -0.53
N GLN A 142 5.37 -9.08 -1.87
CA GLN A 142 6.32 -8.33 -2.70
C GLN A 142 6.34 -6.83 -2.38
N GLY A 143 5.17 -6.26 -2.11
CA GLY A 143 5.02 -4.86 -1.73
C GLY A 143 5.67 -4.55 -0.39
N ILE A 144 5.47 -5.41 0.62
CA ILE A 144 6.14 -5.29 1.92
C ILE A 144 7.66 -5.35 1.76
N GLN A 145 8.17 -6.23 0.88
CA GLN A 145 9.60 -6.30 0.60
C GLN A 145 10.11 -5.02 -0.07
N THR A 146 9.37 -4.48 -1.03
CA THR A 146 9.70 -3.23 -1.73
C THR A 146 9.79 -2.08 -0.74
N LEU A 147 8.74 -1.87 0.07
CA LEU A 147 8.71 -0.83 1.10
C LEU A 147 9.81 -1.00 2.14
N SER A 148 10.17 -2.24 2.50
CA SER A 148 11.29 -2.49 3.43
C SER A 148 12.65 -2.00 2.89
N GLY A 149 12.79 -1.89 1.56
CA GLY A 149 13.97 -1.35 0.90
C GLY A 149 14.00 0.17 0.83
N ASP A 150 12.86 0.84 1.04
CA ASP A 150 12.74 2.29 0.96
C ASP A 150 13.36 2.95 2.19
N THR A 151 14.63 3.30 2.08
CA THR A 151 15.44 3.89 3.14
C THR A 151 16.12 5.16 2.64
N ALA A 152 16.50 6.03 3.57
CA ALA A 152 17.20 7.28 3.27
C ALA A 152 18.59 7.29 3.91
N THR A 153 19.60 7.71 3.14
CA THR A 153 20.96 7.89 3.64
C THR A 153 21.23 9.38 3.84
N PRO A 154 21.60 9.83 5.06
CA PRO A 154 21.91 11.23 5.31
C PRO A 154 23.23 11.62 4.65
N VAL A 155 23.21 12.73 3.92
CA VAL A 155 24.39 13.25 3.21
C VAL A 155 24.74 14.64 3.71
N VAL A 156 23.75 15.52 3.89
CA VAL A 156 24.01 16.95 4.12
C VAL A 156 24.60 17.23 5.50
N LYS A 157 23.93 16.82 6.59
CA LYS A 157 24.41 17.07 7.96
C LYS A 157 25.74 16.36 8.25
N PRO A 158 25.94 15.07 7.90
CA PRO A 158 27.23 14.41 8.11
C PRO A 158 28.39 15.11 7.39
N ASN A 159 28.18 15.59 6.15
CA ASN A 159 29.20 16.32 5.41
C ASN A 159 29.52 17.68 6.05
N ALA A 160 28.52 18.40 6.55
CA ALA A 160 28.73 19.66 7.26
C ALA A 160 29.54 19.44 8.55
N LYS A 161 29.17 18.44 9.36
CA LYS A 161 29.90 18.05 10.58
C LYS A 161 31.35 17.67 10.25
N LYS A 162 31.58 16.91 9.17
CA LYS A 162 32.93 16.57 8.70
C LYS A 162 33.73 17.82 8.32
N ALA A 163 33.13 18.76 7.59
CA ALA A 163 33.81 19.98 7.18
C ALA A 163 34.21 20.87 8.38
N ILE A 164 33.41 20.89 9.45
CA ILE A 164 33.74 21.58 10.71
C ILE A 164 34.95 20.92 11.36
N ARG A 165 34.93 19.59 11.55
CA ARG A 165 36.07 18.83 12.12
C ARG A 165 37.36 19.04 11.33
N ASP A 166 37.28 19.00 10.00
CA ASP A 166 38.45 19.21 9.13
C ASP A 166 39.03 20.63 9.28
N LYS A 167 38.18 21.65 9.49
CA LYS A 167 38.62 23.03 9.76
C LYS A 167 39.21 23.17 11.17
N ALA A 168 38.57 22.59 12.18
CA ALA A 168 39.06 22.62 13.55
C ALA A 168 40.44 21.94 13.67
N ALA A 169 40.64 20.80 12.99
CA ALA A 169 41.94 20.13 12.93
C ALA A 169 43.05 21.05 12.38
N LYS A 170 42.80 21.76 11.27
CA LYS A 170 43.74 22.74 10.70
C LYS A 170 44.01 23.91 11.65
N GLN A 171 42.99 24.43 12.30
CA GLN A 171 43.15 25.51 13.27
C GLN A 171 43.98 25.06 14.49
N ARG A 172 43.82 23.81 14.91
CA ARG A 172 44.61 23.20 15.99
C ARG A 172 46.10 23.15 15.64
N GLU A 173 46.44 22.79 14.40
CA GLU A 173 47.82 22.83 13.90
C GLU A 173 48.38 24.25 13.91
N ILE A 174 47.58 25.25 13.51
CA ILE A 174 47.99 26.67 13.55
C ILE A 174 48.26 27.11 14.98
N ILE A 175 47.33 26.84 15.91
CA ILE A 175 47.47 27.22 17.33
C ILE A 175 48.74 26.62 17.93
N ASN A 176 48.97 25.31 17.75
CA ASN A 176 50.14 24.61 18.28
C ASN A 176 51.48 25.13 17.74
N ASN A 177 51.49 25.71 16.55
CA ASN A 177 52.70 26.25 15.91
C ASN A 177 52.78 27.78 16.01
N THR A 178 51.98 28.41 16.87
CA THR A 178 51.99 29.87 17.05
C THR A 178 53.33 30.30 17.66
N PRO A 179 54.16 31.08 16.94
CA PRO A 179 55.45 31.53 17.47
C PRO A 179 55.27 32.44 18.68
N ASP A 180 56.21 32.38 19.62
CA ASP A 180 56.30 33.23 20.81
C ASP A 180 55.10 33.15 21.79
N ALA A 181 54.10 32.30 21.52
CA ALA A 181 53.00 32.02 22.43
C ALA A 181 53.46 31.17 23.61
N THR A 182 52.96 31.49 24.79
CA THR A 182 53.15 30.68 26.00
C THR A 182 52.33 29.40 25.94
N GLN A 183 52.72 28.42 26.74
CA GLN A 183 51.96 27.17 26.86
C GLN A 183 50.53 27.42 27.35
N ASP A 184 50.33 28.39 28.25
CA ASP A 184 49.02 28.74 28.79
C ASP A 184 48.13 29.36 27.69
N GLU A 185 48.66 30.29 26.88
CA GLU A 185 47.92 30.88 25.76
C GLU A 185 47.52 29.84 24.69
N ILE A 186 48.42 28.91 24.37
CA ILE A 186 48.12 27.80 23.46
C ILE A 186 47.01 26.94 24.04
N GLN A 187 47.10 26.58 25.32
CA GLN A 187 46.12 25.71 25.96
C GLN A 187 44.74 26.37 26.02
N ASP A 188 44.68 27.66 26.35
CA ASP A 188 43.42 28.42 26.38
C ASP A 188 42.78 28.48 24.98
N ALA A 189 43.57 28.75 23.94
CA ALA A 189 43.08 28.76 22.56
C ALA A 189 42.59 27.38 22.08
N LEU A 190 43.28 26.30 22.45
CA LEU A 190 42.88 24.93 22.14
C LEU A 190 41.58 24.54 22.86
N ASN A 191 41.41 24.96 24.11
CA ASN A 191 40.18 24.74 24.88
C ASN A 191 39.00 25.45 24.20
N GLN A 192 39.17 26.74 23.87
CA GLN A 192 38.14 27.52 23.18
C GLN A 192 37.78 26.88 21.83
N LEU A 193 38.77 26.50 21.01
CA LEU A 193 38.53 25.83 19.73
C LEU A 193 37.74 24.52 19.90
N THR A 194 38.00 23.78 20.97
CA THR A 194 37.30 22.51 21.24
C THR A 194 35.84 22.76 21.66
N THR A 195 35.59 23.81 22.45
CA THR A 195 34.23 24.27 22.74
C THR A 195 33.51 24.71 21.47
N ASP A 196 34.12 25.58 20.66
CA ASP A 196 33.54 26.07 19.41
C ASP A 196 33.25 24.93 18.41
N GLU A 197 34.14 23.94 18.32
CA GLU A 197 33.96 22.74 17.48
C GLU A 197 32.76 21.90 17.95
N THR A 198 32.60 21.73 19.26
CA THR A 198 31.49 20.97 19.85
C THR A 198 30.17 21.70 19.62
N ASP A 199 30.12 22.98 19.98
CA ASP A 199 28.92 23.84 19.85
C ASP A 199 28.44 23.97 18.40
N ALA A 200 29.34 23.83 17.41
CA ALA A 200 29.00 23.90 15.99
C ALA A 200 28.51 22.57 15.41
N ILE A 201 28.78 21.44 16.06
CA ILE A 201 28.42 20.09 15.58
C ILE A 201 27.13 19.57 16.23
N ASP A 202 26.87 19.96 17.47
CA ASP A 202 25.67 19.63 18.24
C ASP A 202 24.42 20.35 17.72
#